data_AF-A0AAD5S7L0-F1
#
_entry.id   AF-A0AAD5S7L0-F1
#
_cell.length_a   1.000
_cell.length_b   1.000
_cell.length_c   1.000
_cell.angle_alpha   90.00
_cell.angle_beta   90.00
_cell.angle_gamma   90.00
#
_symmetry.space_group_name_H-M   'P 1'
#
loop_
_entity.id
_entity.type
_entity.pdbx_description
1 polymer ?
#
loop_
_entity_poly.entity_id
_entity_poly.type
_entity_poly.pdbx_seq_one_letter_code
_entity_poly.pdbx_strand_id
1 'polypeptide(L)'
;MLLAPDDPNPKAEIPIPDGLLDVHVGCKKVVETLARCQPELIVLLTPHGIPVNVMGKSGKPGVYTTPSAVGSLDFPSTAPPADQAPPSPTEAPAQPPTAPVAEGLAQPAAETPAPAPAAAAPADPPSVTEQPPQQLQTQREQKPHRESIDISIRIDAELGEDLIRHFSTSGIPCVRVTGAEAPLSSSETVPLWFLRTLSTTLRTPPKYLIVSLPTPFGGTSLVRSQSAKERIDQNLLLGDQLARFLFWLPQRSVIVASSNLAHSHPTLPDIHPYYLPDPKWALPVSDSAAVFDAIVEKWATSLNGNILAVDAGNIVSRAISCGFDGCVVLHGVMKYEGLERFFPTVWARHRPSYVGMMGVTFINERKLNEFEDGPKGITGQITSFISRLSIGGRPTSFDIARPVM
;
A
#
# COMPACT_ATOMS: atom_id res chain seq x y z
N MET A 1 3.07 0.70 -6.04
CA MET A 1 3.57 0.93 -7.41
C MET A 1 2.41 0.67 -8.34
N LEU A 2 1.86 1.75 -8.89
CA LEU A 2 0.79 1.69 -9.88
C LEU A 2 1.43 2.23 -11.15
N LEU A 3 1.10 1.66 -12.31
CA LEU A 3 1.59 2.21 -13.57
C LEU A 3 0.88 3.54 -13.80
N ALA A 4 1.64 4.62 -14.01
CA ALA A 4 1.08 5.87 -14.50
C ALA A 4 0.33 5.55 -15.80
N PRO A 5 -0.92 5.98 -15.96
CA PRO A 5 -1.76 5.46 -17.03
C PRO A 5 -1.30 5.83 -18.44
N ASP A 6 -0.44 6.84 -18.63
CA ASP A 6 -0.24 7.45 -19.95
C ASP A 6 1.17 8.06 -20.21
N ASP A 7 2.28 7.51 -19.69
CA ASP A 7 3.62 8.03 -20.04
C ASP A 7 4.12 7.44 -21.39
N PRO A 8 4.24 8.24 -22.46
CA PRO A 8 4.62 7.76 -23.79
C PRO A 8 6.14 7.62 -24.00
N ASN A 9 6.99 7.91 -23.00
CA ASN A 9 8.44 7.96 -23.23
C ASN A 9 9.29 7.48 -22.03
N PRO A 10 9.35 6.17 -21.76
CA PRO A 10 10.11 5.64 -20.63
C PRO A 10 11.62 5.63 -20.93
N LYS A 11 12.36 6.63 -20.42
CA LYS A 11 13.84 6.54 -20.37
C LYS A 11 14.24 5.82 -19.08
N ALA A 12 14.96 4.71 -19.26
CA ALA A 12 15.28 3.68 -18.26
C ALA A 12 14.02 3.00 -17.69
N GLU A 13 13.51 2.00 -18.43
CA GLU A 13 12.41 1.14 -17.98
C GLU A 13 12.81 0.42 -16.70
N ILE A 14 12.29 0.88 -15.56
CA ILE A 14 12.24 0.05 -14.35
C ILE A 14 11.49 -1.22 -14.76
N PRO A 15 12.11 -2.42 -14.73
CA PRO A 15 11.43 -3.63 -15.14
C PRO A 15 10.16 -3.79 -14.32
N ILE A 16 9.03 -4.01 -15.00
CA ILE A 16 7.73 -4.26 -14.38
C ILE A 16 7.73 -5.74 -13.97
N PRO A 17 7.58 -6.06 -12.66
CA PRO A 17 7.53 -7.44 -12.21
C PRO A 17 6.34 -8.16 -12.80
N ASP A 18 6.53 -9.46 -13.04
CA ASP A 18 5.49 -10.35 -13.50
C ASP A 18 4.24 -10.26 -12.61
N GLY A 19 3.07 -10.18 -13.25
CA GLY A 19 1.77 -10.10 -12.59
C GLY A 19 1.41 -8.71 -12.03
N LEU A 20 2.30 -7.71 -12.06
CA LEU A 20 1.95 -6.37 -11.60
C LEU A 20 0.88 -5.72 -12.50
N LEU A 21 1.05 -5.86 -13.82
CA LEU A 21 0.07 -5.36 -14.79
C LEU A 21 -1.29 -6.06 -14.63
N ASP A 22 -1.29 -7.38 -14.43
CA ASP A 22 -2.51 -8.16 -14.24
C ASP A 22 -3.28 -7.71 -12.99
N VAL A 23 -2.58 -7.50 -11.86
CA VAL A 23 -3.19 -6.96 -10.63
C VAL A 23 -3.73 -5.55 -10.86
N HIS A 24 -2.99 -4.69 -11.55
CA HIS A 24 -3.44 -3.33 -11.87
C HIS A 24 -4.70 -3.32 -12.74
N VAL A 25 -4.73 -4.15 -13.79
CA VAL A 25 -5.92 -4.34 -14.64
C VAL A 25 -7.06 -4.94 -13.82
N GLY A 26 -6.79 -5.90 -12.95
CA GLY A 26 -7.78 -6.48 -12.04
C GLY A 26 -8.40 -5.44 -11.11
N CYS A 27 -7.60 -4.54 -10.52
CA CYS A 27 -8.09 -3.43 -9.71
C CYS A 27 -8.93 -2.43 -10.53
N LYS A 28 -8.56 -2.16 -11.80
CA LYS A 28 -9.43 -1.38 -12.70
C LYS A 28 -10.77 -2.06 -12.94
N LYS A 29 -10.79 -3.38 -13.18
CA LYS A 29 -12.02 -4.18 -13.35
C LYS A 29 -12.91 -4.19 -12.11
N VAL A 30 -12.30 -4.22 -10.92
CA VAL A 30 -13.03 -4.01 -9.65
C VAL A 30 -13.77 -2.68 -9.69
N VAL A 31 -13.08 -1.57 -10.01
CA VAL A 31 -13.71 -0.23 -10.03
C VAL A 31 -14.74 -0.08 -11.15
N GLU A 32 -14.50 -0.63 -12.34
CA GLU A 32 -15.50 -0.69 -13.42
C GLU A 32 -16.77 -1.40 -12.95
N THR A 33 -16.64 -2.49 -12.20
CA THR A 33 -17.76 -3.23 -11.63
C THR A 33 -18.49 -2.38 -10.57
N LEU A 34 -17.75 -1.70 -9.69
CA LEU A 34 -18.35 -0.79 -8.71
C LEU A 34 -19.09 0.37 -9.36
N ALA A 35 -18.58 0.93 -10.47
CA ALA A 35 -19.22 2.02 -11.19
C ALA A 35 -20.62 1.63 -11.71
N ARG A 36 -20.81 0.38 -12.14
CA ARG A 36 -22.13 -0.15 -12.56
C ARG A 36 -23.13 -0.19 -11.41
N CYS A 37 -22.66 -0.25 -10.17
CA CYS A 37 -23.50 -0.30 -8.98
C CYS A 37 -24.01 1.08 -8.54
N GLN A 38 -23.49 2.16 -9.14
CA GLN A 38 -23.84 3.55 -8.81
C GLN A 38 -23.83 3.84 -7.29
N PRO A 39 -22.76 3.51 -6.55
CA PRO A 39 -22.73 3.70 -5.09
C PRO A 39 -22.84 5.17 -4.71
N GLU A 40 -23.61 5.43 -3.66
CA GLU A 40 -23.73 6.74 -3.01
C GLU A 40 -22.83 6.84 -1.77
N LEU A 41 -22.50 5.68 -1.19
CA LEU A 41 -21.62 5.53 -0.04
C LEU A 41 -20.55 4.46 -0.32
N ILE A 42 -19.30 4.77 -0.04
CA ILE A 42 -18.19 3.82 -0.01
C ILE A 42 -17.70 3.68 1.43
N VAL A 43 -17.79 2.48 1.98
CA VAL A 43 -17.21 2.10 3.26
C VAL A 43 -15.83 1.52 3.02
N LEU A 44 -14.77 2.26 3.35
CA LEU A 44 -13.39 1.82 3.21
C LEU A 44 -12.91 1.14 4.50
N LEU A 45 -12.70 -0.17 4.46
CA LEU A 45 -12.05 -0.92 5.53
C LEU A 45 -10.54 -0.89 5.34
N THR A 46 -9.79 -0.50 6.37
CA THR A 46 -8.33 -0.36 6.29
C THR A 46 -7.59 -1.02 7.47
N PRO A 47 -6.54 -1.83 7.21
CA PRO A 47 -5.69 -2.41 8.23
C PRO A 47 -4.56 -1.48 8.69
N HIS A 48 -4.36 -0.32 8.06
CA HIS A 48 -3.32 0.63 8.49
C HIS A 48 -3.84 2.06 8.61
N GLY A 49 -5.14 2.20 8.92
CA GLY A 49 -5.70 3.47 9.39
C GLY A 49 -4.94 4.02 10.61
N ILE A 50 -5.26 5.26 10.98
CA ILE A 50 -4.49 6.18 11.83
C ILE A 50 -3.46 5.53 12.78
N PRO A 51 -2.23 6.08 12.82
CA PRO A 51 -1.14 5.55 13.62
C PRO A 51 -1.56 5.29 15.06
N VAL A 52 -1.16 4.10 15.54
CA VAL A 52 -1.44 3.48 16.86
C VAL A 52 -1.31 4.45 18.04
N ASN A 53 -0.50 5.50 17.89
CA ASN A 53 -0.28 6.52 18.90
C ASN A 53 -1.56 7.27 19.31
N VAL A 54 -2.55 7.39 18.40
CA VAL A 54 -3.83 8.07 18.69
C VAL A 54 -4.85 7.10 19.33
N MET A 55 -4.76 5.79 19.07
CA MET A 55 -5.81 4.83 19.44
C MET A 55 -5.64 4.18 20.83
N GLY A 56 -4.59 4.54 21.57
CA GLY A 56 -4.25 3.88 22.83
C GLY A 56 -4.06 2.37 22.65
N LYS A 57 -3.86 1.63 23.74
CA LYS A 57 -3.59 0.18 23.73
C LYS A 57 -4.81 -0.70 23.35
N SER A 58 -5.77 -0.16 22.61
CA SER A 58 -7.14 -0.66 22.69
C SER A 58 -7.46 -1.85 21.80
N GLY A 59 -6.70 -2.12 20.72
CA GLY A 59 -7.00 -3.26 19.84
C GLY A 59 -8.34 -3.16 19.09
N LYS A 60 -9.03 -2.02 19.21
CA LYS A 60 -10.39 -1.78 18.75
C LYS A 60 -10.43 -1.30 17.30
N PRO A 61 -11.55 -1.49 16.57
CA PRO A 61 -11.76 -0.81 15.30
C PRO A 61 -11.89 0.70 15.52
N GLY A 62 -11.41 1.49 14.55
CA GLY A 62 -11.56 2.94 14.55
C GLY A 62 -12.59 3.39 13.52
N VAL A 63 -13.36 4.42 13.84
CA VAL A 63 -14.33 5.02 12.92
C VAL A 63 -14.01 6.50 12.75
N TYR A 64 -13.83 6.94 11.51
CA TYR A 64 -13.49 8.31 11.16
C TYR A 64 -14.71 9.20 11.22
N THR A 65 -14.62 10.25 12.02
CA THR A 65 -15.62 11.32 12.14
C THR A 65 -15.02 12.69 11.80
N THR A 66 -13.87 12.71 11.14
CA THR A 66 -13.32 13.92 10.51
C THR A 66 -14.11 14.23 9.23
N PRO A 67 -14.26 15.50 8.82
CA PRO A 67 -15.00 15.85 7.61
C PRO A 67 -14.22 15.57 6.31
N SER A 68 -12.89 15.56 6.38
CA SER A 68 -12.01 15.28 5.25
C SER A 68 -10.87 14.34 5.63
N ALA A 69 -10.27 13.74 4.60
CA ALA A 69 -8.98 13.07 4.73
C ALA A 69 -8.13 13.30 3.48
N VAL A 70 -6.83 13.45 3.69
CA VAL A 70 -5.85 13.74 2.63
C VAL A 70 -4.62 12.86 2.75
N GLY A 71 -4.00 12.55 1.62
CA GLY A 71 -2.69 11.93 1.57
C GLY A 71 -2.15 11.96 0.15
N SER A 72 -0.93 11.46 -0.03
CA SER A 72 -0.30 11.42 -1.34
C SER A 72 0.13 10.00 -1.72
N LEU A 73 0.26 9.79 -3.02
CA LEU A 73 0.96 8.64 -3.60
C LEU A 73 2.18 9.14 -4.35
N ASP A 74 3.34 8.71 -3.88
CA ASP A 74 4.60 8.93 -4.57
C ASP A 74 4.78 7.86 -5.66
N PHE A 75 4.99 8.32 -6.89
CA PHE A 75 5.45 7.50 -8.00
C PHE A 75 6.94 7.75 -8.24
N PRO A 76 7.73 6.72 -8.55
CA PRO A 76 9.06 6.95 -9.11
C PRO A 76 8.87 7.73 -10.42
N SER A 77 9.38 8.97 -10.49
CA SER A 77 9.43 9.73 -11.74
C SER A 77 10.79 9.48 -12.38
N THR A 78 10.76 9.11 -13.65
CA THR A 78 11.95 9.01 -14.51
C THR A 78 12.31 10.36 -15.13
N ALA A 79 11.44 11.37 -15.00
CA ALA A 79 11.71 12.71 -15.49
C ALA A 79 12.76 13.40 -14.63
N PRO A 80 13.80 14.03 -15.22
CA PRO A 80 14.66 14.92 -14.47
C PRO A 80 13.83 16.07 -13.90
N PRO A 81 14.21 16.64 -12.73
CA PRO A 81 13.51 17.79 -12.17
C PRO A 81 13.36 18.89 -13.22
N ALA A 82 12.20 19.56 -13.27
CA ALA A 82 11.94 20.63 -14.25
C ALA A 82 13.03 21.72 -14.27
N ASP A 83 13.66 21.96 -13.11
CA ASP A 83 14.77 22.93 -12.94
C ASP A 83 16.13 22.43 -13.49
N GLN A 84 16.21 21.17 -13.91
CA GLN A 84 17.37 20.54 -14.56
C GLN A 84 17.10 20.17 -16.02
N ALA A 85 15.96 20.59 -16.59
CA ALA A 85 15.77 20.52 -18.03
C ALA A 85 16.94 21.27 -18.69
N PRO A 86 17.68 20.67 -19.65
CA PRO A 86 18.74 21.37 -20.34
C PRO A 86 18.15 22.66 -20.93
N PRO A 87 18.83 23.81 -20.80
CA PRO A 87 18.34 25.06 -21.35
C PRO A 87 17.96 24.82 -22.80
N SER A 88 16.76 25.25 -23.18
CA SER A 88 16.31 25.24 -24.58
C SER A 88 17.45 25.74 -25.46
N PRO A 89 17.77 25.10 -26.58
CA PRO A 89 18.93 25.46 -27.39
C PRO A 89 18.82 26.94 -27.79
N THR A 90 19.53 27.79 -27.07
CA THR A 90 19.75 29.17 -27.44
C THR A 90 20.55 29.13 -28.73
N GLU A 91 20.12 29.92 -29.72
CA GLU A 91 20.81 30.09 -31.00
C GLU A 91 22.33 30.14 -30.82
N ALA A 92 23.03 29.32 -31.60
CA ALA A 92 24.46 29.13 -31.51
C ALA A 92 25.20 30.48 -31.63
N PRO A 93 26.02 30.88 -30.64
CA PRO A 93 26.96 31.96 -30.84
C PRO A 93 28.10 31.50 -31.75
N ALA A 94 28.50 32.37 -32.67
CA ALA A 94 29.52 32.13 -33.67
C ALA A 94 30.87 31.70 -33.06
N GLN A 95 31.53 30.73 -33.69
CA GLN A 95 32.85 30.23 -33.32
C GLN A 95 33.92 31.34 -33.39
N PRO A 96 34.76 31.50 -32.36
CA PRO A 96 36.03 32.21 -32.47
C PRO A 96 37.19 31.25 -32.82
N PRO A 97 38.33 31.79 -33.32
CA PRO A 97 39.32 31.05 -34.09
C PRO A 97 40.34 30.29 -33.24
N THR A 98 40.84 29.21 -33.82
CA THR A 98 41.92 28.33 -33.37
C THR A 98 43.32 28.94 -33.46
N ALA A 99 44.17 28.68 -32.44
CA ALA A 99 45.64 28.44 -32.51
C ALA A 99 46.20 28.22 -31.08
N PRO A 100 47.47 27.77 -30.90
CA PRO A 100 48.14 26.61 -31.49
C PRO A 100 48.79 25.68 -30.43
N VAL A 101 49.29 24.56 -30.94
CA VAL A 101 49.95 23.42 -30.28
C VAL A 101 51.35 23.75 -29.75
N ALA A 102 51.77 23.14 -28.64
CA ALA A 102 53.18 23.00 -28.26
C ALA A 102 53.52 21.55 -27.88
N GLU A 103 54.52 21.00 -28.55
CA GLU A 103 55.15 19.69 -28.39
C GLU A 103 56.25 19.68 -27.31
N GLY A 104 56.52 18.51 -26.72
CA GLY A 104 57.69 18.27 -25.87
C GLY A 104 58.01 16.78 -25.68
N LEU A 105 59.17 16.37 -26.21
CA LEU A 105 59.81 15.04 -26.32
C LEU A 105 60.34 14.46 -24.97
N ALA A 106 60.14 13.18 -24.63
CA ALA A 106 60.97 11.94 -24.81
C ALA A 106 62.17 11.70 -23.84
N GLN A 107 62.07 10.66 -22.96
CA GLN A 107 62.88 9.39 -22.83
C GLN A 107 64.28 9.46 -22.13
N PRO A 108 64.98 8.34 -21.75
CA PRO A 108 64.62 7.03 -21.13
C PRO A 108 65.65 6.46 -20.07
N ALA A 109 65.39 5.21 -19.58
CA ALA A 109 66.30 4.15 -19.01
C ALA A 109 67.00 4.39 -17.64
N ALA A 110 67.37 3.42 -16.77
CA ALA A 110 67.84 2.03 -16.95
C ALA A 110 67.74 1.16 -15.65
N GLU A 111 68.20 -0.09 -15.79
CA GLU A 111 68.06 -1.34 -15.02
C GLU A 111 69.03 -1.61 -13.81
N THR A 112 68.52 -2.36 -12.79
CA THR A 112 69.12 -3.41 -11.86
C THR A 112 70.50 -3.20 -11.16
N PRO A 113 70.96 -3.98 -10.13
CA PRO A 113 70.41 -5.17 -9.44
C PRO A 113 70.50 -5.21 -7.89
N ALA A 114 70.02 -6.34 -7.32
CA ALA A 114 69.96 -6.73 -5.91
C ALA A 114 71.34 -6.98 -5.25
N PRO A 115 71.39 -6.98 -3.89
CA PRO A 115 71.66 -8.25 -3.20
C PRO A 115 70.89 -8.43 -1.86
N ALA A 116 70.77 -9.69 -1.44
CA ALA A 116 70.48 -10.14 -0.06
C ALA A 116 71.73 -10.87 0.49
N PRO A 117 71.79 -11.42 1.72
CA PRO A 117 70.92 -11.28 2.91
C PRO A 117 71.72 -10.97 4.21
N ALA A 118 71.06 -10.50 5.27
CA ALA A 118 71.60 -10.61 6.64
C ALA A 118 70.48 -10.63 7.70
N ALA A 119 70.75 -11.34 8.79
CA ALA A 119 69.77 -11.86 9.74
C ALA A 119 69.35 -10.89 10.86
N ALA A 120 68.08 -11.02 11.24
CA ALA A 120 67.46 -10.92 12.56
C ALA A 120 67.97 -9.91 13.62
N ALA A 121 67.14 -8.90 13.88
CA ALA A 121 66.85 -8.35 15.20
C ALA A 121 65.38 -7.86 15.22
N PRO A 122 64.64 -7.97 16.33
CA PRO A 122 63.24 -7.54 16.39
C PRO A 122 63.18 -6.01 16.46
N ALA A 123 62.68 -5.39 15.38
CA ALA A 123 62.41 -3.96 15.33
C ALA A 123 60.94 -3.68 15.66
N ASP A 124 60.73 -2.56 16.36
CA ASP A 124 59.46 -2.02 16.84
C ASP A 124 58.36 -1.98 15.77
N PRO A 125 57.06 -2.05 16.18
CA PRO A 125 55.95 -1.92 15.26
C PRO A 125 56.01 -0.57 14.52
N PRO A 126 55.74 -0.55 13.20
CA PRO A 126 55.82 0.68 12.41
C PRO A 126 54.76 1.68 12.87
N SER A 127 55.19 2.91 13.14
CA SER A 127 54.33 4.07 13.21
C SER A 127 53.70 4.30 11.84
N VAL A 128 52.46 3.81 11.67
CA VAL A 128 51.64 4.10 10.51
C VAL A 128 51.36 5.60 10.50
N THR A 129 51.96 6.29 9.53
CA THR A 129 51.64 7.68 9.23
C THR A 129 50.30 7.67 8.51
N GLU A 130 49.22 8.02 9.21
CA GLU A 130 47.91 8.23 8.60
C GLU A 130 48.00 9.39 7.58
N GLN A 131 48.03 9.05 6.29
CA GLN A 131 47.62 9.98 5.26
C GLN A 131 46.11 10.19 5.37
N PRO A 132 45.60 11.43 5.45
CA PRO A 132 44.17 11.67 5.44
C PRO A 132 43.61 11.22 4.07
N PRO A 133 42.53 10.42 4.03
CA PRO A 133 41.90 10.04 2.78
C PRO A 133 41.30 11.28 2.12
N GLN A 134 42.00 11.81 1.13
CA GLN A 134 41.44 12.77 0.19
C GLN A 134 40.52 12.05 -0.80
N GLN A 135 39.27 12.50 -0.82
CA GLN A 135 38.31 12.40 -1.94
C GLN A 135 37.68 11.02 -2.21
N LEU A 136 36.89 10.52 -1.26
CA LEU A 136 35.55 10.03 -1.63
C LEU A 136 34.62 11.26 -1.59
N GLN A 137 34.56 11.99 -2.70
CA GLN A 137 33.50 12.97 -2.89
C GLN A 137 32.17 12.23 -2.79
N THR A 138 31.40 12.63 -1.79
CA THR A 138 29.99 12.37 -1.60
C THR A 138 29.25 12.36 -2.93
N GLN A 139 29.01 11.17 -3.47
CA GLN A 139 27.80 10.94 -4.25
C GLN A 139 26.66 11.23 -3.29
N ARG A 140 26.24 12.50 -3.23
CA ARG A 140 24.93 12.86 -2.72
C ARG A 140 23.98 11.99 -3.52
N GLU A 141 23.43 10.97 -2.90
CA GLU A 141 22.31 10.18 -3.43
C GLU A 141 21.32 11.20 -3.99
N GLN A 142 21.30 11.36 -5.32
CA GLN A 142 20.30 12.17 -5.98
C GLN A 142 19.00 11.44 -5.71
N LYS A 143 18.25 11.95 -4.72
CA LYS A 143 16.96 11.40 -4.35
C LYS A 143 16.12 11.46 -5.63
N PRO A 144 15.69 10.31 -6.17
CA PRO A 144 15.01 10.27 -7.45
C PRO A 144 13.79 11.19 -7.38
N HIS A 145 13.58 11.94 -8.47
CA HIS A 145 12.41 12.80 -8.61
C HIS A 145 11.14 11.95 -8.44
N ARG A 146 10.15 12.48 -7.74
CA ARG A 146 8.90 11.75 -7.44
C ARG A 146 7.74 12.61 -7.88
N GLU A 147 6.86 12.03 -8.67
CA GLU A 147 5.55 12.61 -8.91
C GLU A 147 4.64 12.21 -7.76
N SER A 148 4.13 13.21 -7.05
CA SER A 148 3.13 13.01 -6.00
C SER A 148 1.74 13.18 -6.59
N ILE A 149 0.88 12.17 -6.44
CA ILE A 149 -0.54 12.32 -6.70
C ILE A 149 -1.25 12.54 -5.37
N ASP A 150 -1.80 13.72 -5.19
CA ASP A 150 -2.57 14.07 -4.01
C ASP A 150 -3.99 13.48 -4.10
N ILE A 151 -4.42 12.87 -2.99
CA ILE A 151 -5.73 12.26 -2.81
C ILE A 151 -6.43 13.04 -1.69
N SER A 152 -7.62 13.54 -1.99
CA SER A 152 -8.50 14.20 -1.01
C SER A 152 -9.90 13.63 -1.14
N ILE A 153 -10.51 13.26 -0.01
CA ILE A 153 -11.88 12.75 0.03
C ILE A 153 -12.69 13.44 1.13
N ARG A 154 -14.01 13.48 0.92
CA ARG A 154 -14.98 13.90 1.93
C ARG A 154 -15.50 12.69 2.68
N ILE A 155 -15.41 12.76 4.00
CA ILE A 155 -15.91 11.71 4.90
C ILE A 155 -17.27 12.15 5.44
N ASP A 156 -18.23 11.24 5.48
CA ASP A 156 -19.53 11.46 6.11
C ASP A 156 -19.39 11.32 7.63
N ALA A 157 -19.00 12.42 8.28
CA ALA A 157 -18.72 12.46 9.71
C ALA A 157 -19.95 12.14 10.57
N GLU A 158 -21.14 12.59 10.15
CA GLU A 158 -22.41 12.30 10.85
C GLU A 158 -22.71 10.80 10.80
N LEU A 159 -22.55 10.18 9.63
CA LEU A 159 -22.72 8.74 9.48
C LEU A 159 -21.68 7.95 10.29
N GLY A 160 -20.45 8.46 10.40
CA GLY A 160 -19.42 7.90 11.28
C GLY A 160 -19.84 7.89 12.75
N GLU A 161 -20.46 8.99 13.23
CA GLU A 161 -21.00 9.05 14.60
C GLU A 161 -22.16 8.09 14.83
N ASP A 162 -23.04 7.93 13.84
CA ASP A 162 -24.13 6.96 13.90
C ASP A 162 -23.62 5.52 13.92
N LEU A 163 -22.56 5.20 13.15
CA LEU A 163 -21.91 3.89 13.19
C LEU A 163 -21.28 3.62 14.57
N ILE A 164 -20.61 4.61 15.17
CA ILE A 164 -20.05 4.48 16.53
C ILE A 164 -21.15 4.18 17.54
N ARG A 165 -22.28 4.91 17.47
CA ARG A 165 -23.44 4.66 18.34
C ARG A 165 -23.97 3.24 18.15
N HIS A 166 -24.12 2.80 16.90
CA HIS A 166 -24.57 1.45 16.57
C HIS A 166 -23.63 0.37 17.10
N PHE A 167 -22.32 0.51 16.92
CA PHE A 167 -21.34 -0.42 17.48
C PHE A 167 -21.38 -0.45 19.01
N SER A 168 -21.48 0.71 19.67
CA SER A 168 -21.59 0.81 21.12
C SER A 168 -22.83 0.08 21.66
N THR A 169 -24.01 0.30 21.07
CA THR A 169 -25.24 -0.40 21.50
C THR A 169 -25.22 -1.89 21.21
N SER A 170 -24.37 -2.32 20.27
CA SER A 170 -24.19 -3.72 19.88
C SER A 170 -23.01 -4.40 20.60
N GLY A 171 -22.40 -3.72 21.58
CA GLY A 171 -21.31 -4.26 22.39
C GLY A 171 -19.95 -4.33 21.67
N ILE A 172 -19.79 -3.64 20.55
CA ILE A 172 -18.51 -3.52 19.83
C ILE A 172 -17.83 -2.22 20.27
N PRO A 173 -16.79 -2.28 21.10
CA PRO A 173 -16.07 -1.08 21.49
C PRO A 173 -15.26 -0.56 20.29
N CYS A 174 -15.42 0.70 19.94
CA CYS A 174 -14.68 1.35 18.85
C CYS A 174 -13.94 2.60 19.35
N VAL A 175 -12.98 3.07 18.54
CA VAL A 175 -12.25 4.32 18.76
C VAL A 175 -12.77 5.36 17.77
N ARG A 176 -13.17 6.52 18.30
CA ARG A 176 -13.49 7.66 17.46
C ARG A 176 -12.21 8.30 16.95
N VAL A 177 -12.15 8.52 15.65
CA VAL A 177 -11.10 9.28 14.98
C VAL A 177 -11.62 10.68 14.70
N THR A 178 -11.07 11.69 15.38
CA THR A 178 -11.51 13.09 15.27
C THR A 178 -10.36 13.99 14.77
N GLY A 179 -10.71 15.23 14.44
CA GLY A 179 -9.79 16.21 13.86
C GLY A 179 -10.44 17.01 12.73
N ALA A 180 -9.78 18.09 12.31
CA ALA A 180 -10.23 18.87 11.14
C ALA A 180 -10.03 18.09 9.83
N GLU A 181 -8.95 17.32 9.75
CA GLU A 181 -8.57 16.53 8.58
C GLU A 181 -7.76 15.31 9.03
N ALA A 182 -8.06 14.13 8.49
CA ALA A 182 -7.34 12.91 8.81
C ALA A 182 -6.25 12.60 7.77
N PRO A 183 -5.03 12.19 8.19
CA PRO A 183 -4.01 11.74 7.26
C PRO A 183 -4.37 10.35 6.70
N LEU A 184 -4.27 10.19 5.39
CA LEU A 184 -4.38 8.92 4.69
C LEU A 184 -2.98 8.30 4.55
N SER A 185 -2.88 7.02 4.93
CA SER A 185 -1.68 6.23 4.67
C SER A 185 -1.75 5.61 3.26
N SER A 186 -0.66 4.99 2.82
CA SER A 186 -0.65 4.20 1.58
C SER A 186 -1.68 3.05 1.56
N SER A 187 -2.23 2.63 2.70
CA SER A 187 -3.32 1.65 2.70
C SER A 187 -4.67 2.25 2.30
N GLU A 188 -4.87 3.55 2.45
CA GLU A 188 -6.06 4.22 1.95
C GLU A 188 -5.81 4.88 0.59
N THR A 189 -4.65 5.53 0.39
CA THR A 189 -4.43 6.31 -0.85
C THR A 189 -4.36 5.44 -2.10
N VAL A 190 -3.82 4.21 -2.04
CA VAL A 190 -3.76 3.27 -3.18
C VAL A 190 -5.15 2.88 -3.70
N PRO A 191 -6.07 2.32 -2.89
CA PRO A 191 -7.42 2.03 -3.38
C PRO A 191 -8.19 3.29 -3.77
N LEU A 192 -8.05 4.39 -3.03
CA LEU A 192 -8.70 5.66 -3.37
C LEU A 192 -8.24 6.22 -4.72
N TRP A 193 -6.99 5.97 -5.12
CA TRP A 193 -6.50 6.35 -6.45
C TRP A 193 -7.23 5.63 -7.58
N PHE A 194 -7.60 4.36 -7.41
CA PHE A 194 -8.47 3.68 -8.39
C PHE A 194 -9.90 4.22 -8.31
N LEU A 195 -10.43 4.40 -7.10
CA LEU A 195 -11.80 4.84 -6.85
C LEU A 195 -12.06 6.29 -7.28
N ARG A 196 -11.03 7.14 -7.45
CA ARG A 196 -11.19 8.53 -7.93
C ARG A 196 -11.92 8.62 -9.27
N THR A 197 -11.82 7.57 -10.09
CA THR A 197 -12.54 7.47 -11.37
C THR A 197 -14.06 7.40 -11.19
N LEU A 198 -14.56 6.97 -10.03
CA LEU A 198 -15.98 6.98 -9.71
C LEU A 198 -16.51 8.41 -9.62
N SER A 199 -15.73 9.36 -9.11
CA SER A 199 -16.13 10.77 -9.01
C SER A 199 -16.38 11.43 -10.37
N THR A 200 -15.76 10.92 -11.43
CA THR A 200 -15.95 11.42 -12.80
C THR A 200 -16.94 10.58 -13.61
N THR A 201 -17.19 9.33 -13.21
CA THR A 201 -18.04 8.38 -13.95
C THR A 201 -19.47 8.35 -13.42
N LEU A 202 -19.67 8.59 -12.12
CA LEU A 202 -20.98 8.57 -11.48
C LEU A 202 -21.68 9.93 -11.60
N ARG A 203 -23.02 9.90 -11.60
CA ARG A 203 -23.85 11.13 -11.63
C ARG A 203 -23.62 12.00 -10.40
N THR A 204 -23.43 11.36 -9.25
CA THR A 204 -23.14 12.02 -7.97
C THR A 204 -21.89 11.35 -7.39
N PRO A 205 -20.87 12.13 -6.98
CA PRO A 205 -19.71 11.58 -6.30
C PRO A 205 -20.12 10.86 -5.01
N PRO A 206 -19.57 9.66 -4.73
CA PRO A 206 -19.90 8.93 -3.52
C PRO A 206 -19.31 9.63 -2.29
N LYS A 207 -20.01 9.54 -1.16
CA LYS A 207 -19.43 9.87 0.15
C LYS A 207 -18.59 8.70 0.66
N TYR A 208 -17.66 8.98 1.57
CA TYR A 208 -16.81 7.96 2.17
C TYR A 208 -17.09 7.79 3.67
N LEU A 209 -17.05 6.55 4.14
CA LEU A 209 -16.96 6.19 5.54
C LEU A 209 -15.71 5.34 5.72
N ILE A 210 -14.78 5.74 6.58
CA ILE A 210 -13.55 4.98 6.80
C ILE A 210 -13.63 4.26 8.15
N VAL A 211 -13.37 2.96 8.11
CA VAL A 211 -13.32 2.11 9.31
C VAL A 211 -11.96 1.42 9.35
N SER A 212 -11.16 1.70 10.36
CA SER A 212 -9.93 0.95 10.59
C SER A 212 -10.26 -0.38 11.26
N LEU A 213 -9.63 -1.44 10.79
CA LEU A 213 -9.78 -2.78 11.33
C LEU A 213 -9.12 -2.88 12.72
N PRO A 214 -9.61 -3.77 13.60
CA PRO A 214 -9.01 -4.00 14.91
C PRO A 214 -7.50 -4.22 14.81
N THR A 215 -6.69 -3.36 15.43
CA THR A 215 -5.23 -3.38 15.27
C THR A 215 -4.55 -3.57 16.62
N PRO A 216 -3.79 -4.67 16.84
CA PRO A 216 -3.04 -4.81 18.08
C PRO A 216 -1.95 -3.73 18.20
N PHE A 217 -1.55 -3.47 19.45
CA PHE A 217 -0.53 -2.47 19.75
C PHE A 217 0.76 -2.75 18.97
N GLY A 218 1.34 -1.72 18.32
CA GLY A 218 2.52 -1.84 17.47
C GLY A 218 2.23 -1.81 15.97
N GLY A 219 0.99 -2.07 15.53
CA GLY A 219 0.47 -1.64 14.22
C GLY A 219 1.09 -2.24 12.95
N THR A 220 2.11 -3.08 13.06
CA THR A 220 2.74 -3.73 11.90
C THR A 220 1.95 -4.96 11.47
N SER A 221 2.08 -5.35 10.19
CA SER A 221 1.50 -6.60 9.68
C SER A 221 1.96 -7.82 10.49
N LEU A 222 3.21 -7.80 10.97
CA LEU A 222 3.78 -8.86 11.81
C LEU A 222 3.00 -9.01 13.13
N VAL A 223 2.87 -7.92 13.88
CA VAL A 223 2.16 -7.96 15.18
C VAL A 223 0.67 -8.26 15.00
N ARG A 224 0.06 -7.71 13.94
CA ARG A 224 -1.34 -8.03 13.57
C ARG A 224 -1.54 -9.52 13.37
N SER A 225 -0.66 -10.16 12.61
CA SER A 225 -0.82 -11.56 12.19
C SER A 225 -0.63 -12.55 13.32
N GLN A 226 0.15 -12.20 14.35
CA GLN A 226 0.39 -13.05 15.52
C GLN A 226 -0.88 -13.36 16.33
N SER A 227 -1.85 -12.43 16.32
CA SER A 227 -3.09 -12.54 17.09
C SER A 227 -4.35 -12.56 16.21
N ALA A 228 -4.18 -12.76 14.91
CA ALA A 228 -5.26 -12.66 13.94
C ALA A 228 -6.28 -13.80 14.06
N LYS A 229 -5.82 -15.00 14.45
CA LYS A 229 -6.70 -16.17 14.64
C LYS A 229 -7.65 -15.96 15.82
N GLU A 230 -7.18 -15.35 16.90
CA GLU A 230 -7.95 -15.08 18.11
C GLU A 230 -9.02 -14.00 17.89
N ARG A 231 -8.88 -13.18 16.85
CA ARG A 231 -9.83 -12.12 16.50
C ARG A 231 -10.92 -12.54 15.52
N ILE A 232 -10.93 -13.80 15.05
CA ILE A 232 -11.88 -14.24 14.01
C ILE A 232 -13.32 -13.97 14.43
N ASP A 233 -13.73 -14.41 15.62
CA ASP A 233 -15.12 -14.25 16.08
C ASP A 233 -15.50 -12.78 16.24
N GLN A 234 -14.58 -11.95 16.74
CA GLN A 234 -14.79 -10.52 16.88
C GLN A 234 -14.92 -9.82 15.51
N ASN A 235 -14.11 -10.21 14.53
CA ASN A 235 -14.19 -9.68 13.17
C ASN A 235 -15.46 -10.15 12.44
N LEU A 236 -15.90 -11.39 12.66
CA LEU A 236 -17.19 -11.87 12.13
C LEU A 236 -18.36 -11.08 12.72
N LEU A 237 -18.35 -10.82 14.03
CA LEU A 237 -19.34 -9.98 14.69
C LEU A 237 -19.30 -8.53 14.18
N LEU A 238 -18.10 -7.97 13.98
CA LEU A 238 -17.93 -6.65 13.36
C LEU A 238 -18.53 -6.58 11.96
N GLY A 239 -18.32 -7.62 11.14
CA GLY A 239 -18.92 -7.73 9.81
C GLY A 239 -20.45 -7.81 9.86
N ASP A 240 -21.02 -8.64 10.75
CA ASP A 240 -22.46 -8.75 10.95
C ASP A 240 -23.09 -7.41 11.37
N GLN A 241 -22.51 -6.70 12.33
CA GLN A 241 -23.04 -5.42 12.78
C GLN A 241 -22.86 -4.31 11.73
N LEU A 242 -21.75 -4.31 10.99
CA LEU A 242 -21.57 -3.38 9.87
C LEU A 242 -22.66 -3.60 8.81
N ALA A 243 -22.94 -4.85 8.45
CA ALA A 243 -23.99 -5.16 7.47
C ALA A 243 -25.38 -4.74 7.96
N ARG A 244 -25.69 -4.96 9.24
CA ARG A 244 -26.94 -4.47 9.87
C ARG A 244 -27.05 -2.96 9.77
N PHE A 245 -26.04 -2.23 10.19
CA PHE A 245 -26.04 -0.77 10.12
C PHE A 245 -26.31 -0.29 8.69
N LEU A 246 -25.55 -0.82 7.74
CA LEU A 246 -25.67 -0.44 6.33
C LEU A 246 -27.04 -0.82 5.75
N PHE A 247 -27.66 -1.92 6.18
CA PHE A 247 -29.01 -2.33 5.74
C PHE A 247 -30.08 -1.27 6.07
N TRP A 248 -29.93 -0.53 7.17
CA TRP A 248 -30.87 0.53 7.56
C TRP A 248 -30.71 1.83 6.79
N LEU A 249 -29.61 2.00 6.07
CA LEU A 249 -29.34 3.21 5.32
C LEU A 249 -30.15 3.23 4.03
N PRO A 250 -30.70 4.38 3.62
CA PRO A 250 -31.34 4.51 2.31
C PRO A 250 -30.35 4.52 1.13
N GLN A 251 -29.06 4.78 1.38
CA GLN A 251 -28.03 4.93 0.35
C GLN A 251 -27.56 3.60 -0.23
N ARG A 252 -27.28 3.55 -1.54
CA ARG A 252 -26.54 2.43 -2.13
C ARG A 252 -25.11 2.43 -1.60
N SER A 253 -24.75 1.36 -0.90
CA SER A 253 -23.45 1.24 -0.22
C SER A 253 -22.57 0.18 -0.87
N VAL A 254 -21.28 0.48 -0.95
CA VAL A 254 -20.24 -0.48 -1.31
C VAL A 254 -19.24 -0.55 -0.18
N ILE A 255 -18.79 -1.75 0.17
CA ILE A 255 -17.68 -1.95 1.09
C ILE A 255 -16.43 -2.24 0.25
N VAL A 256 -15.37 -1.46 0.48
CA VAL A 256 -14.05 -1.68 -0.10
C VAL A 256 -13.11 -2.09 1.02
N ALA A 257 -12.65 -3.34 1.03
CA ALA A 257 -11.56 -3.74 1.92
C ALA A 257 -10.22 -3.50 1.22
N SER A 258 -9.46 -2.56 1.75
CA SER A 258 -8.08 -2.34 1.31
C SER A 258 -7.18 -3.28 2.06
N SER A 259 -6.62 -4.30 1.40
CA SER A 259 -5.67 -5.16 2.11
C SER A 259 -4.76 -5.99 1.23
N ASN A 260 -3.66 -6.45 1.81
CA ASN A 260 -2.74 -7.38 1.16
C ASN A 260 -2.96 -8.81 1.65
N LEU A 261 -2.57 -9.76 0.81
CA LEU A 261 -2.44 -11.16 1.22
C LEU A 261 -1.16 -11.34 2.04
N ALA A 262 -0.35 -12.37 1.80
CA ALA A 262 0.89 -12.60 2.55
C ALA A 262 1.97 -11.53 2.26
N HIS A 263 2.75 -11.15 3.28
CA HIS A 263 3.93 -10.27 3.15
C HIS A 263 5.28 -11.00 3.26
N SER A 264 5.27 -12.33 3.25
CA SER A 264 6.44 -13.19 3.50
C SER A 264 6.88 -13.96 2.26
N HIS A 265 6.54 -13.49 1.05
CA HIS A 265 7.01 -14.14 -0.17
C HIS A 265 8.51 -13.95 -0.36
N PRO A 266 9.22 -14.93 -0.94
CA PRO A 266 10.60 -14.74 -1.36
C PRO A 266 10.67 -13.64 -2.43
N THR A 267 11.58 -12.69 -2.25
CA THR A 267 11.90 -11.68 -3.26
C THR A 267 12.71 -12.33 -4.38
N LEU A 268 12.40 -12.00 -5.63
CA LEU A 268 13.19 -12.48 -6.76
C LEU A 268 14.59 -11.83 -6.73
N PRO A 269 15.69 -12.56 -7.00
CA PRO A 269 17.05 -12.04 -6.92
C PRO A 269 17.29 -10.79 -7.80
N ASP A 270 16.62 -10.73 -8.94
CA ASP A 270 16.77 -9.67 -9.95
C ASP A 270 15.67 -8.62 -9.88
N ILE A 271 14.85 -8.61 -8.81
CA ILE A 271 13.80 -7.62 -8.67
C ILE A 271 14.38 -6.24 -8.35
N HIS A 272 13.89 -5.20 -9.04
CA HIS A 272 14.35 -3.85 -8.79
C HIS A 272 14.15 -3.48 -7.30
N PRO A 273 15.09 -2.76 -6.65
CA PRO A 273 14.99 -2.39 -5.23
C PRO A 273 13.70 -1.68 -4.79
N TYR A 274 12.98 -1.07 -5.74
CA TYR A 274 11.67 -0.45 -5.49
C TYR A 274 10.60 -1.43 -5.03
N TYR A 275 10.74 -2.70 -5.38
CA TYR A 275 9.80 -3.75 -5.01
C TYR A 275 10.25 -4.56 -3.80
N LEU A 276 11.42 -4.25 -3.24
CA LEU A 276 11.91 -4.91 -2.03
C LEU A 276 11.23 -4.33 -0.77
N PRO A 277 11.08 -5.13 0.29
CA PRO A 277 10.61 -4.60 1.57
C PRO A 277 11.62 -3.60 2.13
N ASP A 278 11.17 -2.65 2.96
CA ASP A 278 12.11 -1.83 3.73
C ASP A 278 12.95 -2.76 4.62
N PRO A 279 14.30 -2.73 4.53
CA PRO A 279 15.17 -3.59 5.33
C PRO A 279 14.90 -3.50 6.84
N LYS A 280 14.39 -2.36 7.33
CA LYS A 280 14.06 -2.15 8.75
C LYS A 280 12.89 -2.99 9.23
N TRP A 281 12.04 -3.48 8.33
CA TRP A 281 10.90 -4.30 8.72
C TRP A 281 11.30 -5.73 9.08
N ALA A 282 12.50 -6.18 8.67
CA ALA A 282 13.01 -7.52 8.95
C ALA A 282 11.97 -8.63 8.69
N LEU A 283 11.23 -8.52 7.58
CA LEU A 283 10.15 -9.44 7.25
C LEU A 283 10.74 -10.83 6.94
N PRO A 284 10.32 -11.89 7.64
CA PRO A 284 10.77 -13.24 7.33
C PRO A 284 10.14 -13.71 6.01
N VAL A 285 10.91 -14.50 5.26
CA VAL A 285 10.39 -15.26 4.12
C VAL A 285 9.76 -16.56 4.65
N SER A 286 8.63 -16.96 4.09
CA SER A 286 7.91 -18.17 4.49
C SER A 286 7.23 -18.85 3.30
N ASP A 287 7.37 -20.17 3.20
CA ASP A 287 6.61 -21.00 2.25
C ASP A 287 5.10 -20.96 2.53
N SER A 288 4.70 -20.53 3.74
CA SER A 288 3.29 -20.34 4.09
C SER A 288 2.64 -19.20 3.30
N ALA A 289 3.42 -18.27 2.72
CA ALA A 289 2.90 -17.13 1.97
C ALA A 289 2.07 -17.57 0.75
N ALA A 290 2.65 -18.41 -0.12
CA ALA A 290 1.97 -18.89 -1.32
C ALA A 290 0.75 -19.76 -0.99
N VAL A 291 0.85 -20.58 0.06
CA VAL A 291 -0.26 -21.41 0.55
C VAL A 291 -1.40 -20.54 1.08
N PHE A 292 -1.09 -19.51 1.87
CA PHE A 292 -2.08 -18.57 2.38
C PHE A 292 -2.81 -17.83 1.25
N ASP A 293 -2.09 -17.31 0.27
CA ASP A 293 -2.70 -16.62 -0.86
C ASP A 293 -3.67 -17.52 -1.63
N ALA A 294 -3.30 -18.79 -1.85
CA ALA A 294 -4.17 -19.77 -2.53
C ALA A 294 -5.40 -20.15 -1.69
N ILE A 295 -5.26 -20.26 -0.36
CA ILE A 295 -6.38 -20.51 0.55
C ILE A 295 -7.35 -19.33 0.54
N VAL A 296 -6.85 -18.09 0.57
CA VAL A 296 -7.71 -16.89 0.53
C VAL A 296 -8.42 -16.77 -0.81
N GLU A 297 -7.76 -17.08 -1.94
CA GLU A 297 -8.43 -17.15 -3.25
C GLU A 297 -9.52 -18.24 -3.28
N LYS A 298 -9.24 -19.41 -2.71
CA LYS A 298 -10.22 -20.50 -2.61
C LYS A 298 -11.43 -20.09 -1.76
N TRP A 299 -11.22 -19.39 -0.65
CA TRP A 299 -12.31 -18.78 0.11
C TRP A 299 -13.07 -17.75 -0.74
N ALA A 300 -12.37 -16.86 -1.43
CA ALA A 300 -13.00 -15.81 -2.21
C ALA A 300 -13.89 -16.39 -3.32
N THR A 301 -13.48 -17.50 -3.95
CA THR A 301 -14.26 -18.15 -5.02
C THR A 301 -15.37 -19.05 -4.48
N SER A 302 -15.21 -19.68 -3.31
CA SER A 302 -16.19 -20.64 -2.78
C SER A 302 -17.09 -20.08 -1.67
N LEU A 303 -16.77 -18.90 -1.15
CA LEU A 303 -17.36 -18.27 0.03
C LEU A 303 -17.43 -19.17 1.28
N ASN A 304 -16.55 -20.17 1.38
CA ASN A 304 -16.58 -21.14 2.47
C ASN A 304 -15.85 -20.59 3.69
N GLY A 305 -16.61 -20.21 4.72
CA GLY A 305 -16.07 -19.64 5.96
C GLY A 305 -15.02 -20.49 6.67
N ASN A 306 -15.06 -21.83 6.53
CA ASN A 306 -14.05 -22.70 7.16
C ASN A 306 -12.68 -22.55 6.50
N ILE A 307 -12.63 -22.34 5.18
CA ILE A 307 -11.37 -22.12 4.45
C ILE A 307 -10.69 -20.84 4.96
N LEU A 308 -11.48 -19.79 5.23
CA LEU A 308 -10.94 -18.55 5.78
C LEU A 308 -10.61 -18.67 7.28
N ALA A 309 -11.59 -19.05 8.10
CA ALA A 309 -11.45 -19.03 9.56
C ALA A 309 -10.48 -20.11 10.08
N VAL A 310 -10.49 -21.30 9.48
CA VAL A 310 -9.66 -22.42 9.94
C VAL A 310 -8.36 -22.48 9.15
N ASP A 311 -8.44 -22.68 7.82
CA ASP A 311 -7.24 -22.97 7.04
C ASP A 311 -6.31 -21.75 6.95
N ALA A 312 -6.83 -20.59 6.55
CA ALA A 312 -6.04 -19.35 6.50
C ALA A 312 -5.69 -18.86 7.93
N GLY A 313 -6.64 -18.94 8.87
CA GLY A 313 -6.41 -18.57 10.28
C GLY A 313 -5.29 -19.37 10.96
N ASN A 314 -5.06 -20.62 10.58
CA ASN A 314 -3.98 -21.46 11.12
C ASN A 314 -2.58 -21.09 10.61
N ILE A 315 -2.48 -20.34 9.50
CA ILE A 315 -1.19 -20.05 8.88
C ILE A 315 -0.92 -18.55 8.72
N VAL A 316 -1.90 -17.68 9.00
CA VAL A 316 -1.80 -16.22 8.88
C VAL A 316 -0.60 -15.63 9.62
N SER A 317 -0.26 -16.15 10.81
CA SER A 317 0.88 -15.66 11.60
C SER A 317 2.23 -15.89 10.92
N ARG A 318 2.34 -16.96 10.11
CA ARG A 318 3.52 -17.28 9.29
C ARG A 318 3.51 -16.53 7.96
N ALA A 319 2.32 -16.37 7.36
CA ALA A 319 2.14 -15.65 6.10
C ALA A 319 2.32 -14.12 6.25
N ILE A 320 2.08 -13.59 7.46
CA ILE A 320 2.12 -12.16 7.78
C ILE A 320 1.18 -11.38 6.85
N SER A 321 -0.13 -11.59 6.99
CA SER A 321 -1.12 -10.90 6.17
C SER A 321 -1.81 -9.78 6.94
N CYS A 322 -1.72 -8.54 6.42
CA CYS A 322 -2.51 -7.46 7.00
C CYS A 322 -3.99 -7.49 6.61
N GLY A 323 -4.34 -8.26 5.57
CA GLY A 323 -5.69 -8.36 5.04
C GLY A 323 -6.57 -9.45 5.56
N PHE A 324 -6.03 -10.36 6.36
CA PHE A 324 -6.82 -11.43 6.93
C PHE A 324 -8.04 -10.91 7.73
N ASP A 325 -7.82 -9.94 8.62
CA ASP A 325 -8.92 -9.34 9.41
C ASP A 325 -10.00 -8.74 8.50
N GLY A 326 -9.61 -8.06 7.42
CA GLY A 326 -10.52 -7.49 6.44
C GLY A 326 -11.35 -8.55 5.73
N CYS A 327 -10.71 -9.65 5.30
CA CYS A 327 -11.41 -10.79 4.70
C CYS A 327 -12.45 -11.40 5.65
N VAL A 328 -12.12 -11.52 6.95
CA VAL A 328 -13.05 -12.06 7.95
C VAL A 328 -14.24 -11.12 8.18
N VAL A 329 -14.02 -9.81 8.27
CA VAL A 329 -15.09 -8.81 8.36
C VAL A 329 -16.00 -8.89 7.12
N LEU A 330 -15.43 -8.95 5.92
CA LEU A 330 -16.20 -9.09 4.68
C LEU A 330 -17.01 -10.39 4.64
N HIS A 331 -16.45 -11.50 5.12
CA HIS A 331 -17.19 -12.75 5.24
C HIS A 331 -18.36 -12.62 6.21
N GLY A 332 -18.19 -11.92 7.34
CA GLY A 332 -19.26 -11.62 8.29
C GLY A 332 -20.40 -10.81 7.64
N VAL A 333 -20.06 -9.80 6.83
CA VAL A 333 -21.03 -9.02 6.05
C VAL A 333 -21.83 -9.91 5.10
N MET A 334 -21.13 -10.68 4.26
CA MET A 334 -21.79 -11.54 3.27
C MET A 334 -22.64 -12.63 3.94
N LYS A 335 -22.20 -13.16 5.08
CA LYS A 335 -22.95 -14.14 5.87
C LYS A 335 -24.25 -13.57 6.41
N TYR A 336 -24.26 -12.32 6.87
CA TYR A 336 -25.48 -11.64 7.33
C TYR A 336 -26.50 -11.49 6.20
N GLU A 337 -26.05 -11.09 5.01
CA GLU A 337 -26.90 -10.90 3.83
C GLU A 337 -27.35 -12.21 3.16
N GLY A 338 -26.67 -13.33 3.43
CA GLY A 338 -26.87 -14.62 2.80
C GLY A 338 -25.81 -14.90 1.72
N LEU A 339 -24.88 -15.84 2.00
CA LEU A 339 -23.73 -16.13 1.14
C LEU A 339 -24.14 -16.57 -0.28
N GLU A 340 -25.26 -17.27 -0.40
CA GLU A 340 -25.81 -17.77 -1.67
C GLU A 340 -26.26 -16.66 -2.63
N ARG A 341 -26.32 -15.41 -2.15
CA ARG A 341 -26.70 -14.25 -2.96
C ARG A 341 -25.52 -13.57 -3.63
N PHE A 342 -24.30 -13.93 -3.24
CA PHE A 342 -23.08 -13.29 -3.72
C PHE A 342 -22.43 -14.11 -4.83
N PHE A 343 -22.04 -13.41 -5.88
CA PHE A 343 -21.33 -13.94 -7.03
C PHE A 343 -19.90 -13.41 -6.98
N PRO A 344 -18.93 -14.25 -6.55
CA PRO A 344 -17.55 -13.84 -6.50
C PRO A 344 -16.92 -13.81 -7.89
N THR A 345 -16.04 -12.86 -8.14
CA THR A 345 -15.20 -12.81 -9.35
C THR A 345 -13.80 -12.36 -8.96
N VAL A 346 -12.84 -13.28 -9.04
CA VAL A 346 -11.42 -12.97 -8.88
C VAL A 346 -10.89 -12.47 -10.21
N TRP A 347 -10.54 -11.18 -10.27
CA TRP A 347 -10.07 -10.54 -11.50
C TRP A 347 -8.58 -10.79 -11.74
N ALA A 348 -7.80 -10.85 -10.66
CA ALA A 348 -6.38 -11.16 -10.70
C ALA A 348 -5.89 -11.57 -9.31
N ARG A 349 -4.92 -12.48 -9.24
CA ARG A 349 -4.11 -12.74 -8.04
C ARG A 349 -2.65 -12.99 -8.43
N HIS A 350 -1.75 -12.14 -7.97
CA HIS A 350 -0.31 -12.28 -8.20
C HIS A 350 0.50 -11.83 -6.99
N ARG A 351 1.80 -12.06 -7.05
CA ARG A 351 2.79 -11.61 -6.06
C ARG A 351 3.91 -10.83 -6.76
N PRO A 352 3.63 -9.62 -7.25
CA PRO A 352 4.63 -8.85 -8.02
C PRO A 352 5.83 -8.41 -7.17
N SER A 353 5.83 -8.66 -5.87
CA SER A 353 6.91 -8.37 -4.94
C SER A 353 6.94 -9.41 -3.81
N TYR A 354 7.50 -9.05 -2.64
CA TYR A 354 7.37 -9.81 -1.40
C TYR A 354 5.92 -9.89 -0.87
N VAL A 355 4.97 -9.21 -1.52
CA VAL A 355 3.56 -9.12 -1.12
C VAL A 355 2.64 -9.79 -2.14
N GLY A 356 1.76 -10.66 -1.64
CA GLY A 356 0.66 -11.24 -2.39
C GLY A 356 -0.51 -10.26 -2.51
N MET A 357 -1.12 -10.24 -3.69
CA MET A 357 -2.18 -9.31 -4.06
C MET A 357 -3.32 -10.00 -4.80
N MET A 358 -4.53 -9.50 -4.59
CA MET A 358 -5.73 -9.96 -5.28
C MET A 358 -6.69 -8.80 -5.54
N GLY A 359 -7.35 -8.81 -6.69
CA GLY A 359 -8.52 -7.99 -6.99
C GLY A 359 -9.74 -8.90 -7.09
N VAL A 360 -10.74 -8.70 -6.24
CA VAL A 360 -11.96 -9.52 -6.24
C VAL A 360 -13.20 -8.68 -5.97
N THR A 361 -14.30 -9.03 -6.62
CA THR A 361 -15.63 -8.47 -6.38
C THR A 361 -16.59 -9.55 -5.89
N PHE A 362 -17.50 -9.18 -4.99
CA PHE A 362 -18.60 -10.00 -4.50
C PHE A 362 -19.90 -9.24 -4.74
N ILE A 363 -20.65 -9.68 -5.76
CA ILE A 363 -21.83 -8.97 -6.23
C ILE A 363 -23.10 -9.65 -5.73
N ASN A 364 -24.00 -8.90 -5.12
CA ASN A 364 -25.33 -9.38 -4.74
C ASN A 364 -26.33 -9.13 -5.89
N GLU A 365 -26.63 -10.15 -6.70
CA GLU A 365 -27.41 -10.00 -7.94
C GLU A 365 -28.88 -9.60 -7.71
N ARG A 366 -29.51 -10.05 -6.61
CA ARG A 366 -30.89 -9.66 -6.31
C ARG A 366 -31.01 -8.15 -6.22
N LYS A 367 -30.04 -7.54 -5.55
CA LYS A 367 -29.99 -6.09 -5.42
C LYS A 367 -29.74 -5.43 -6.77
N LEU A 368 -28.85 -5.97 -7.62
CA LEU A 368 -28.64 -5.42 -8.98
C LEU A 368 -29.93 -5.35 -9.81
N ASN A 369 -30.71 -6.43 -9.84
CA ASN A 369 -31.92 -6.51 -10.66
C ASN A 369 -33.05 -5.61 -10.13
N GLU A 370 -33.17 -5.47 -8.80
CA GLU A 370 -34.14 -4.56 -8.16
C GLU A 370 -33.93 -3.08 -8.57
N PHE A 371 -32.76 -2.71 -9.10
CA PHE A 371 -32.48 -1.34 -9.54
C PHE A 371 -32.88 -1.05 -10.98
N GLU A 372 -33.03 -2.06 -11.85
CA GLU A 372 -33.48 -1.84 -13.23
C GLU A 372 -34.97 -1.46 -13.30
N ASP A 373 -35.76 -1.82 -12.29
CA ASP A 373 -37.23 -1.65 -12.25
C ASP A 373 -37.74 -0.36 -11.58
N GLY A 374 -36.85 0.59 -11.22
CA GLY A 374 -37.26 1.94 -10.78
C GLY A 374 -37.43 2.13 -9.26
N PRO A 375 -37.79 3.36 -8.81
CA PRO A 375 -37.35 3.88 -7.51
C PRO A 375 -38.29 3.44 -6.38
N LYS A 376 -37.95 2.35 -5.69
CA LYS A 376 -38.32 2.15 -4.29
C LYS A 376 -37.09 1.62 -3.54
N GLY A 377 -36.70 2.37 -2.51
CA GLY A 377 -35.44 2.21 -1.80
C GLY A 377 -35.17 0.77 -1.37
N ILE A 378 -34.13 0.18 -1.95
CA ILE A 378 -33.53 -1.05 -1.45
C ILE A 378 -32.02 -0.86 -1.45
N THR A 379 -31.41 -1.21 -0.32
CA THR A 379 -30.03 -0.89 0.02
C THR A 379 -29.09 -1.96 -0.51
N GLY A 380 -28.45 -1.67 -1.65
CA GLY A 380 -27.32 -2.44 -2.21
C GLY A 380 -26.16 -2.51 -1.23
N GLN A 381 -25.63 -3.71 -0.95
CA GLN A 381 -24.31 -3.89 -0.34
C GLN A 381 -23.49 -4.75 -1.29
N ILE A 382 -22.45 -4.15 -1.86
CA ILE A 382 -21.50 -4.86 -2.71
C ILE A 382 -20.14 -4.75 -2.04
N THR A 383 -19.48 -5.89 -1.90
CA THR A 383 -18.17 -5.95 -1.27
C THR A 383 -17.11 -6.12 -2.34
N SER A 384 -16.08 -5.30 -2.32
CA SER A 384 -14.92 -5.42 -3.20
C SER A 384 -13.62 -5.35 -2.40
N PHE A 385 -12.60 -6.02 -2.90
CA PHE A 385 -11.28 -6.06 -2.27
C PHE A 385 -10.25 -5.49 -3.25
N ILE A 386 -9.47 -4.52 -2.78
CA ILE A 386 -8.39 -3.90 -3.54
C ILE A 386 -7.09 -4.11 -2.77
N SER A 387 -6.12 -4.73 -3.43
CA SER A 387 -4.81 -4.97 -2.83
C SER A 387 -3.82 -3.83 -3.05
N ARG A 388 -2.98 -3.59 -2.03
CA ARG A 388 -1.97 -2.53 -1.92
C ARG A 388 -0.58 -3.01 -2.38
N LEU A 389 0.15 -2.14 -3.08
CA LEU A 389 1.61 -2.27 -3.19
C LEU A 389 2.28 -1.20 -2.32
N SER A 390 2.95 -1.64 -1.24
CA SER A 390 3.79 -0.75 -0.43
C SER A 390 5.08 -0.44 -1.18
N ILE A 391 5.34 0.83 -1.44
CA ILE A 391 6.63 1.32 -1.94
C ILE A 391 7.51 1.59 -0.72
N GLY A 392 8.66 0.93 -0.63
CA GLY A 392 9.66 1.25 0.39
C GLY A 392 10.18 2.68 0.18
N GLY A 393 9.87 3.58 1.10
CA GLY A 393 10.31 4.96 1.06
C GLY A 393 10.16 5.63 2.42
N ARG A 394 11.23 6.30 2.88
CA ARG A 394 11.33 6.94 4.20
C ARG A 394 10.14 7.90 4.46
N PRO A 395 9.44 7.83 5.60
CA PRO A 395 8.71 8.99 6.09
C PRO A 395 9.75 10.05 6.48
N THR A 396 9.58 11.26 5.95
CA THR A 396 10.34 12.44 6.38
C THR A 396 10.10 12.70 7.86
N SER A 397 11.17 13.10 8.54
CA SER A 397 11.24 13.47 9.94
C SER A 397 10.09 14.35 10.41
N PHE A 398 9.42 13.96 11.49
CA PHE A 398 8.67 14.88 12.32
C PHE A 398 9.63 15.44 13.37
N ASP A 399 9.90 16.74 13.30
CA ASP A 399 10.54 17.48 14.38
C ASP A 399 9.59 17.53 15.58
N ILE A 400 10.06 16.97 16.69
CA ILE A 400 9.41 17.09 17.99
C ILE A 400 9.71 18.50 18.50
N ALA A 401 8.74 19.40 18.41
CA ALA A 401 8.75 20.64 19.17
C ALA A 401 8.71 20.28 20.67
N ARG A 402 9.76 20.68 21.40
CA ARG A 402 9.86 20.59 22.86
C ARG A 402 8.83 21.53 23.52
N PRO A 403 8.36 21.20 24.73
CA PRO A 403 7.47 22.09 25.47
C PRO A 403 8.26 23.32 25.97
N VAL A 404 7.68 24.50 25.79
CA VAL A 404 8.02 25.65 26.62
C VAL A 404 7.10 25.62 27.84
N MET A 405 7.70 25.88 29.00
CA MET A 405 7.08 25.88 30.34
C MET A 405 5.79 26.69 30.43
#